data_AF-A0A968L2E2-F1
#
_entry.id   AF-A0A968L2E2-F1
#
_cell.length_a   1.000
_cell.length_b   1.000
_cell.length_c   1.000
_cell.angle_alpha   90.00
_cell.angle_beta   90.00
_cell.angle_gamma   90.00
#
_symmetry.space_group_name_H-M   'P 1'
#
loop_
_entity.id
_entity.type
_entity.pdbx_description
1 polymer ?
#
loop_
_entity_poly.entity_id
_entity_poly.type
_entity_poly.pdbx_seq_one_letter_code
_entity_poly.pdbx_strand_id
1 'polypeptide(L)'
;MLRSIPAEEIFDMNKALNSNDPLAYWLAQMRKADWQHLLKFVDVKIPVKSRKQAMAEAALQRFEFTTCDGRGEVWQLWTDLRKEHRTLVIQFRHSESDWSRGLPEFVDLEKNEPLGFVNIAGRLFCKVK
;
A
#
# COMPACT_ATOMS: atom_id res chain seq x y z
N MET A 1 4.89 8.42 -15.67
CA MET A 1 6.16 7.81 -15.25
C MET A 1 6.08 7.54 -13.76
N LEU A 2 6.11 6.28 -13.33
CA LEU A 2 6.36 5.96 -11.92
C LEU A 2 7.73 6.53 -11.58
N ARG A 3 7.81 7.49 -10.65
CA ARG A 3 9.08 7.79 -9.99
C ARG A 3 9.57 6.46 -9.42
N SER A 4 10.72 6.00 -9.87
CA SER A 4 11.35 4.82 -9.29
C SER A 4 11.76 5.21 -7.87
N ILE A 5 10.88 4.95 -6.89
CA ILE A 5 11.20 5.17 -5.48
C ILE A 5 12.43 4.31 -5.17
N PRO A 6 13.54 4.91 -4.69
CA PRO A 6 14.73 4.15 -4.34
C PRO A 6 14.37 3.06 -3.34
N ALA A 7 14.86 1.84 -3.57
CA ALA A 7 14.58 0.70 -2.71
C ALA A 7 14.88 0.99 -1.23
N GLU A 8 15.94 1.77 -0.97
CA GLU A 8 16.33 2.18 0.37
C GLU A 8 15.29 3.06 1.08
N GLU A 9 14.52 3.87 0.36
CA GLU A 9 13.42 4.66 0.94
C GLU A 9 12.19 3.81 1.27
N ILE A 10 12.09 2.59 0.71
CA ILE A 10 11.02 1.62 1.02
C ILE A 10 11.45 0.65 2.14
N PHE A 11 12.75 0.44 2.34
CA PHE A 11 13.24 -0.57 3.30
C PHE A 11 13.87 0.01 4.56
N ASP A 12 14.19 1.29 4.60
CA ASP A 12 14.70 2.01 5.76
C ASP A 12 13.75 3.16 6.15
N MET A 13 13.08 3.02 7.29
CA MET A 13 12.15 4.05 7.79
C MET A 13 12.82 5.39 8.05
N ASN A 14 14.10 5.41 8.44
CA ASN A 14 14.81 6.68 8.65
C ASN A 14 15.01 7.42 7.32
N LYS A 15 15.25 6.68 6.23
CA LYS A 15 15.32 7.28 4.89
C LYS A 15 13.94 7.66 4.38
N ALA A 16 12.94 6.83 4.62
CA ALA A 16 11.55 7.09 4.23
C ALA A 16 10.99 8.36 4.86
N LEU A 17 11.27 8.61 6.16
CA LEU A 17 10.85 9.81 6.88
C LEU A 17 11.48 11.10 6.34
N ASN A 18 12.66 11.00 5.74
CA ASN A 18 13.36 12.11 5.13
C ASN A 18 13.17 12.16 3.60
N SER A 19 12.35 11.26 3.04
CA SER A 19 12.01 11.28 1.62
C SER A 19 10.98 12.38 1.36
N ASN A 20 11.12 13.05 0.22
CA ASN A 20 10.11 13.97 -0.29
C ASN A 20 8.96 13.25 -1.01
N ASP A 21 8.97 11.91 -1.03
CA ASP A 21 7.94 11.09 -1.64
C ASP A 21 7.01 10.47 -0.57
N PRO A 22 5.76 10.95 -0.44
CA PRO A 22 4.80 10.41 0.53
C PRO A 22 4.52 8.92 0.32
N LEU A 23 4.67 8.40 -0.92
CA LEU A 23 4.49 6.99 -1.21
C LEU A 23 5.59 6.14 -0.55
N ALA A 24 6.84 6.61 -0.55
CA ALA A 24 7.94 5.90 0.08
C ALA A 24 7.71 5.68 1.58
N TYR A 25 7.25 6.73 2.27
CA TYR A 25 6.89 6.68 3.68
C TYR A 25 5.85 5.60 3.99
N TRP A 26 4.75 5.53 3.23
CA TRP A 26 3.70 4.54 3.47
C TRP A 26 4.13 3.12 3.12
N LEU A 27 4.86 2.93 2.02
CA LEU A 27 5.39 1.61 1.65
C LEU A 27 6.42 1.11 2.68
N ALA A 28 7.21 2.00 3.27
CA ALA A 28 8.21 1.61 4.27
C ALA A 28 7.59 1.05 5.55
N GLN A 29 6.41 1.56 5.92
CA GLN A 29 5.66 1.08 7.08
C GLN A 29 5.07 -0.32 6.90
N MET A 30 4.93 -0.80 5.66
CA MET A 30 4.44 -2.15 5.40
C MET A 30 5.38 -3.21 5.97
N ARG A 31 4.84 -4.17 6.72
CA ARG A 31 5.58 -5.33 7.23
C ARG A 31 5.64 -6.41 6.16
N LYS A 32 6.50 -7.40 6.38
CA LYS A 32 6.64 -8.56 5.49
C LYS A 32 5.31 -9.28 5.22
N ALA A 33 4.46 -9.42 6.24
CA ALA A 33 3.15 -10.04 6.10
C ALA A 33 2.20 -9.23 5.20
N ASP A 34 2.30 -7.90 5.25
CA ASP A 34 1.48 -6.99 4.45
C ASP A 34 1.88 -7.10 2.96
N TRP A 35 3.18 -7.16 2.66
CA TRP A 35 3.68 -7.46 1.30
C TRP A 35 3.24 -8.83 0.81
N GLN A 36 3.26 -9.84 1.68
CA GLN A 36 2.78 -11.16 1.35
C GLN A 36 1.27 -11.16 1.03
N HIS A 37 0.49 -10.34 1.74
CA HIS A 37 -0.94 -10.18 1.47
C HIS A 37 -1.20 -9.65 0.06
N LEU A 38 -0.46 -8.61 -0.37
CA LEU A 38 -0.53 -8.10 -1.75
C LEU A 38 -0.20 -9.16 -2.79
N LEU A 39 0.86 -9.94 -2.56
CA LEU A 39 1.23 -11.00 -3.50
C LEU A 39 0.16 -12.10 -3.59
N LYS A 40 -0.45 -12.46 -2.46
CA LYS A 40 -1.59 -13.39 -2.45
C LYS A 40 -2.79 -12.84 -3.20
N PHE A 41 -3.05 -11.53 -3.13
CA PHE A 41 -4.12 -10.90 -3.88
C PHE A 41 -3.96 -11.15 -5.38
N VAL A 42 -2.74 -11.11 -5.92
CA VAL A 42 -2.46 -11.43 -7.35
C VAL A 42 -2.03 -12.89 -7.58
N ASP A 43 -2.42 -13.81 -6.68
CA ASP A 43 -2.19 -15.25 -6.81
C ASP A 43 -0.71 -15.67 -6.91
N VAL A 44 0.20 -14.82 -6.46
CA VAL A 44 1.65 -15.07 -6.45
C VAL A 44 2.06 -15.69 -5.13
N LYS A 45 2.57 -16.92 -5.22
CA LYS A 45 3.07 -17.66 -4.05
C LYS A 45 4.57 -17.49 -3.90
N ILE A 46 4.98 -16.66 -2.95
CA ILE A 46 6.37 -16.56 -2.49
C ILE A 46 6.50 -17.32 -1.16
N PRO A 47 7.57 -18.12 -0.96
CA PRO A 47 7.82 -18.78 0.31
C PRO A 47 7.85 -17.80 1.49
N VAL A 48 7.20 -18.15 2.60
CA VAL A 48 7.14 -17.29 3.81
C VAL A 48 8.54 -17.01 4.36
N LYS A 49 9.52 -17.87 4.10
CA LYS A 49 10.93 -17.69 4.49
C LYS A 49 11.67 -16.59 3.70
N SER A 50 11.13 -16.12 2.57
CA SER A 50 11.77 -15.07 1.76
C SER A 50 11.94 -13.76 2.54
N ARG A 51 12.98 -12.98 2.21
CA ARG A 51 13.23 -11.69 2.87
C ARG A 51 12.12 -10.67 2.53
N LYS A 52 11.87 -9.69 3.43
CA LYS A 52 10.90 -8.59 3.21
C LYS A 52 11.16 -7.90 1.88
N GLN A 53 12.42 -7.56 1.62
CA GLN A 53 12.85 -6.89 0.38
C GLN A 53 12.44 -7.67 -0.88
N ALA A 54 12.73 -8.96 -0.94
CA ALA A 54 12.36 -9.79 -2.09
C ALA A 54 10.84 -9.87 -2.31
N MET A 55 10.03 -9.89 -1.24
CA MET A 55 8.57 -9.86 -1.35
C MET A 55 8.07 -8.51 -1.86
N ALA A 56 8.63 -7.42 -1.35
CA ALA A 56 8.27 -6.07 -1.76
C ALA A 56 8.68 -5.79 -3.21
N GLU A 57 9.89 -6.16 -3.64
CA GLU A 57 10.33 -6.06 -5.04
C GLU A 57 9.39 -6.81 -5.98
N ALA A 58 8.99 -8.03 -5.62
CA ALA A 58 8.03 -8.81 -6.39
C ALA A 58 6.64 -8.14 -6.45
N ALA A 59 6.21 -7.47 -5.38
CA ALA A 59 4.96 -6.72 -5.36
C ALA A 59 5.07 -5.44 -6.21
N LEU A 60 6.15 -4.66 -6.10
CA LEU A 60 6.40 -3.44 -6.88
C LEU A 60 6.49 -3.71 -8.40
N GLN A 61 6.87 -4.93 -8.80
CA GLN A 61 6.80 -5.35 -10.19
C GLN A 61 5.37 -5.53 -10.71
N ARG A 62 4.40 -5.80 -9.84
CA ARG A 62 3.02 -6.19 -10.20
C ARG A 62 1.97 -5.13 -9.87
N PHE A 63 2.30 -4.22 -8.98
CA PHE A 63 1.40 -3.16 -8.54
C PHE A 63 1.96 -1.79 -8.90
N GLU A 64 1.05 -0.89 -9.26
CA GLU A 64 1.26 0.55 -9.21
C GLU A 64 0.57 1.06 -7.95
N PHE A 65 1.23 2.00 -7.27
CA PHE A 65 0.73 2.59 -6.05
C PHE A 65 0.50 4.08 -6.26
N THR A 66 -0.60 4.59 -5.71
CA THR A 66 -0.94 6.01 -5.72
C THR A 66 -1.38 6.40 -4.33
N THR A 67 -0.79 7.46 -3.79
CA THR A 67 -1.26 8.07 -2.54
C THR A 67 -2.58 8.76 -2.79
N CYS A 68 -3.55 8.60 -1.88
CA CYS A 68 -4.81 9.32 -1.94
C CYS A 68 -5.02 10.14 -0.67
N ASP A 69 -5.36 11.41 -0.83
CA ASP A 69 -5.58 12.35 0.26
C ASP A 69 -6.89 12.03 1.01
N GLY A 70 -7.86 11.44 0.33
CA GLY A 70 -9.18 11.19 0.90
C GLY A 70 -9.95 10.07 0.23
N ARG A 71 -11.13 9.77 0.81
CA ARG A 71 -12.02 8.72 0.28
C ARG A 71 -12.59 9.07 -1.09
N GLY A 72 -12.86 10.35 -1.36
CA GLY A 72 -13.39 10.80 -2.66
C GLY A 72 -12.45 10.43 -3.81
N GLU A 73 -11.15 10.69 -3.64
CA GLU A 73 -10.14 10.34 -4.63
C GLU A 73 -9.99 8.82 -4.81
N VAL A 74 -10.03 8.06 -3.71
CA VAL A 74 -10.05 6.58 -3.79
C VAL A 74 -11.24 6.08 -4.60
N TRP A 75 -12.43 6.62 -4.35
CA TRP A 75 -13.64 6.22 -5.07
C TRP A 75 -13.60 6.62 -6.55
N GLN A 76 -13.03 7.79 -6.86
CA GLN A 76 -12.80 8.25 -8.23
C GLN A 76 -11.89 7.26 -8.97
N LEU A 77 -10.68 7.01 -8.45
CA LEU A 77 -9.73 6.07 -9.05
C LEU A 77 -10.29 4.66 -9.18
N TRP A 78 -10.99 4.17 -8.16
CA TRP A 78 -11.63 2.86 -8.23
C TRP A 78 -12.68 2.81 -9.35
N THR A 79 -13.56 3.81 -9.44
CA THR A 79 -14.61 3.87 -10.46
C THR A 79 -14.02 3.87 -11.87
N ASP A 80 -12.94 4.63 -12.06
CA ASP A 80 -12.28 4.78 -13.35
C ASP A 80 -11.55 3.49 -13.77
N LEU A 81 -10.91 2.79 -12.82
CA LEU A 81 -10.00 1.68 -13.14
C LEU A 81 -10.59 0.29 -12.95
N ARG A 82 -11.67 0.11 -12.16
CA ARG A 82 -12.17 -1.21 -11.76
C ARG A 82 -12.61 -2.13 -12.89
N LYS A 83 -12.96 -1.57 -14.06
CA LYS A 83 -13.38 -2.37 -15.22
C LYS A 83 -12.21 -3.03 -15.94
N GLU A 84 -11.03 -2.44 -15.84
CA GLU A 84 -9.84 -2.85 -16.59
C GLU A 84 -8.78 -3.46 -15.68
N HIS A 85 -8.75 -3.06 -14.41
CA HIS A 85 -7.74 -3.45 -13.46
C HIS A 85 -8.35 -4.02 -12.18
N ARG A 86 -7.70 -5.06 -11.66
CA ARG A 86 -7.88 -5.46 -10.28
C ARG A 86 -7.26 -4.39 -9.38
N THR A 87 -7.98 -3.98 -8.36
CA THR A 87 -7.58 -2.87 -7.49
C THR A 87 -7.77 -3.24 -6.02
N LEU A 88 -7.00 -2.63 -5.15
CA LEU A 88 -7.05 -2.81 -3.70
C LEU A 88 -6.67 -1.49 -3.04
N VAL A 89 -7.20 -1.22 -1.86
CA VAL A 89 -6.83 -0.04 -1.08
C VAL A 89 -6.11 -0.49 0.19
N ILE A 90 -5.03 0.19 0.55
CA ILE A 90 -4.38 0.05 1.85
C ILE A 90 -4.64 1.33 2.63
N GLN A 91 -5.26 1.21 3.80
CA GLN A 91 -5.46 2.33 4.73
C GLN A 91 -4.50 2.20 5.89
N PHE A 92 -3.87 3.29 6.29
CA PHE A 92 -2.93 3.28 7.40
C PHE A 92 -3.60 3.89 8.61
N ARG A 93 -4.03 3.03 9.54
CA ARG A 93 -4.74 3.43 10.76
C ARG A 93 -3.76 3.66 11.91
N HIS A 94 -3.85 4.79 12.61
CA HIS A 94 -3.16 4.94 13.90
C HIS A 94 -3.96 4.33 15.03
N SER A 95 -3.24 3.75 15.99
CA SER A 95 -3.82 3.50 17.31
C SER A 95 -4.04 4.83 18.00
N GLU A 96 -5.08 4.92 18.83
CA GLU A 96 -5.30 6.09 19.70
C GLU A 96 -4.11 6.35 20.63
N SER A 97 -3.36 5.29 20.97
CA SER A 97 -2.20 5.32 21.86
C SER A 97 -0.84 5.37 21.15
N ASP A 98 -0.77 5.20 19.83
CA ASP A 98 0.49 5.16 19.07
C ASP A 98 0.31 5.80 17.68
N TRP A 99 0.73 7.05 17.60
CA TRP A 99 0.69 7.88 16.40
C TRP A 99 2.00 7.83 15.59
N SER A 100 2.98 7.03 16.04
CA SER A 100 4.28 6.93 15.36
C SER A 100 4.24 6.05 14.11
N ARG A 101 3.22 5.19 14.00
CA ARG A 101 3.06 4.23 12.89
C ARG A 101 1.60 4.01 12.53
N GLY A 102 1.32 3.94 11.24
CA GLY A 102 0.05 3.51 10.70
C GLY A 102 0.04 1.99 10.51
N LEU A 103 -0.98 1.33 11.03
CA LEU A 103 -1.27 -0.08 10.81
C LEU A 103 -1.98 -0.24 9.45
N PRO A 104 -1.41 -1.02 8.50
CA PRO A 104 -2.05 -1.25 7.21
C PRO A 104 -3.32 -2.10 7.34
N GLU A 105 -4.43 -1.60 6.80
CA GLU A 105 -5.71 -2.27 6.62
C GLU A 105 -5.98 -2.39 5.13
N PHE A 106 -6.13 -3.63 4.64
CA PHE A 106 -6.43 -3.89 3.24
C PHE A 106 -7.94 -3.87 3.04
N VAL A 107 -8.40 -3.11 2.05
CA VAL A 107 -9.82 -2.92 1.72
C VAL A 107 -10.04 -3.27 0.25
N ASP A 108 -10.87 -4.29 0.03
CA ASP A 108 -11.29 -4.76 -1.28
C ASP A 108 -12.66 -4.16 -1.63
N LEU A 109 -12.64 -3.08 -2.42
CA LEU A 109 -13.84 -2.34 -2.79
C LEU A 109 -14.81 -3.16 -3.67
N GLU A 110 -14.32 -4.17 -4.41
CA GLU A 110 -15.17 -5.09 -5.17
C GLU A 110 -16.05 -5.95 -4.26
N LYS A 111 -15.61 -6.19 -3.02
CA LYS A 111 -16.37 -6.92 -2.00
C LYS A 111 -17.28 -6.02 -1.17
N ASN A 112 -17.46 -4.76 -1.57
CA ASN A 112 -18.19 -3.73 -0.82
C ASN A 112 -17.63 -3.50 0.60
N GLU A 113 -16.33 -3.69 0.80
CA GLU A 113 -15.70 -3.39 2.09
C GLU A 113 -15.64 -1.86 2.32
N PRO A 114 -16.02 -1.37 3.50
CA PRO A 114 -16.07 0.06 3.77
C PRO A 114 -14.68 0.65 4.00
N LEU A 115 -14.43 1.82 3.42
CA LEU A 115 -13.25 2.62 3.76
C LEU A 115 -13.40 3.20 5.18
N GLY A 116 -12.37 3.04 6.01
CA GLY A 116 -12.28 3.63 7.34
C GLY A 116 -12.44 5.16 7.37
N PHE A 117 -13.08 5.63 8.45
CA PHE A 117 -13.48 7.04 8.64
C PHE A 117 -12.63 7.78 9.67
N VAL A 118 -12.25 7.09 10.75
CA VAL A 118 -11.58 7.69 11.92
C VAL A 118 -10.18 7.10 12.04
N ASN A 119 -9.23 7.91 12.52
CA ASN A 119 -7.83 7.53 12.76
C ASN A 119 -7.09 6.97 11.54
N ILE A 120 -7.47 7.38 10.32
CA ILE A 120 -6.74 7.03 9.09
C ILE A 120 -5.78 8.17 8.74
N ALA A 121 -4.47 7.89 8.73
CA ALA A 121 -3.47 8.89 8.36
C ALA A 121 -3.05 8.84 6.89
N GLY A 122 -3.32 7.73 6.19
CA GLY A 122 -2.94 7.62 4.78
C GLY A 122 -3.74 6.55 4.06
N ARG A 123 -3.82 6.70 2.74
CA ARG A 123 -4.39 5.70 1.84
C ARG A 123 -3.46 5.50 0.65
N LEU A 124 -3.18 4.24 0.34
CA LEU A 124 -2.55 3.84 -0.91
C LEU A 124 -3.57 3.09 -1.76
N PHE A 125 -3.84 3.62 -2.95
CA PHE A 125 -4.53 2.90 -3.99
C PHE A 125 -3.53 2.00 -4.71
N CYS A 126 -3.85 0.71 -4.80
CA CYS A 126 -3.02 -0.31 -5.43
C CYS A 126 -3.71 -0.80 -6.70
N LYS A 127 -3.12 -0.54 -7.86
CA LYS A 127 -3.58 -1.03 -9.16
C LYS A 127 -2.70 -2.18 -9.61
N VAL A 128 -3.29 -3.31 -10.01
CA VAL A 128 -2.52 -4.38 -10.65
C VAL A 128 -2.14 -3.94 -12.08
N LYS A 129 -0.86 -4.08 -12.43
CA LYS A 129 -0.31 -3.78 -13.76
C LYS A 129 -0.81 -4.74 -14.82
#